data_AF-A0A2B4S2A4-F1
#
_entry.id   AF-A0A2B4S2A4-F1
#
_cell.length_a   1.000
_cell.length_b   1.000
_cell.length_c   1.000
_cell.angle_alpha   90.00
_cell.angle_beta   90.00
_cell.angle_gamma   90.00
#
_symmetry.space_group_name_H-M   'P 1'
#
loop_
_entity.id
_entity.type
_entity.pdbx_description
1 polymer ?
#
loop_
_entity_poly.entity_id
_entity_poly.type
_entity_poly.pdbx_seq_one_letter_code
_entity_poly.pdbx_strand_id
1 'polypeptide(L)'
;MLAYVYVGLLSVVLTFPVCFSVICKQSYDPSRYIGKARVPVDCKPEPLGCPRSWKGGVPEISSDSSNAFDEMVDTKFLHCHEGFTTCGYVPINETNGQVLGHSGVTIGAGIDLGTKTRTSFVGLLNDIVQKLAPYFGLQKGEAACAIIQNPLRLSHEEATSTTNVIKIQTLKWVQSRYDQDKKADAKKFDSLPRGIRTAIVSVWFQFGFPPKYPKFWGHVTRNEWEKAVNELRNFYSNPKDQARGDLRRRSHEADIIEAALSNCTSSLDLVFLLDESGSVGAINFQKSLDFVRRVIGSFPEENLRGENGTRFGLSTFSSSYSTKFHLYNFTNQLGYSSAITRVRYSGGGTKLGSALGRVLTDQFSERRGLRPKADGLPRILVVLTDGRSGDDVSTPAKTVRDNEITIYAVGVAGYDLEQLKEIVPSDQHVITLDSFSKLDAFVSMITSSACYEPRASGSNETITTNVKKGSFKYFSYKVNPEKNLEVSVDDLVGSTMVYASRTTPHPYKYDHDYKFEQASQKDKVIVIRGNASSPRPKRSTGNNLQPIYIAVTSDTDSAKFAIVANECDPSVCVEGTNERPVHRSGSSKNYSKFPWVFLLGSIAGLLNNYH
;
A
#
# COMPACT_ATOMS: atom_id res chain seq x y z
N MET A 1 73.67 11.40 52.88
CA MET A 1 72.95 11.96 51.73
C MET A 1 71.89 10.96 51.32
N LEU A 2 70.66 11.13 51.81
CA LEU A 2 69.52 10.26 51.51
C LEU A 2 68.25 11.12 51.54
N ALA A 3 67.60 11.27 50.39
CA ALA A 3 66.16 11.49 50.27
C ALA A 3 65.77 11.26 48.80
N TYR A 4 65.25 10.07 48.51
CA TYR A 4 64.66 9.72 47.22
C TYR A 4 63.13 9.93 47.29
N VAL A 5 62.62 10.36 46.15
CA VAL A 5 61.31 10.95 45.88
C VAL A 5 60.18 9.90 45.91
N TYR A 6 59.02 10.31 46.45
CA TYR A 6 57.74 9.63 46.46
C TYR A 6 57.25 9.28 45.04
N VAL A 7 56.84 8.03 44.81
CA VAL A 7 56.04 7.63 43.64
C VAL A 7 54.79 6.90 44.13
N GLY A 8 53.62 7.47 43.81
CA GLY A 8 52.32 6.85 44.05
C GLY A 8 52.02 5.77 43.02
N LEU A 9 51.60 4.59 43.49
CA LEU A 9 51.04 3.52 42.66
C LEU A 9 49.56 3.81 42.37
N LEU A 10 49.27 4.19 41.12
CA LEU A 10 47.92 4.11 40.56
C LEU A 10 47.61 2.65 40.23
N SER A 11 46.55 2.10 40.81
CA SER A 11 45.97 0.82 40.43
C SER A 11 45.19 1.00 39.12
N VAL A 12 45.81 0.65 37.99
CA VAL A 12 45.10 0.51 36.70
C VAL A 12 44.51 -0.89 36.66
N VAL A 13 43.22 -1.01 36.95
CA VAL A 13 42.44 -2.22 36.63
C VAL A 13 42.25 -2.24 35.12
N LEU A 14 43.12 -2.95 34.42
CA LEU A 14 42.93 -3.34 33.02
C LEU A 14 41.79 -4.36 32.94
N THR A 15 40.56 -3.89 32.77
CA THR A 15 39.47 -4.75 32.29
C THR A 15 39.72 -5.07 30.82
N PHE A 16 40.44 -6.15 30.54
CA PHE A 16 40.45 -6.73 29.20
C PHE A 16 39.03 -7.25 28.89
N PRO A 17 38.41 -6.88 27.76
CA PRO A 17 37.17 -7.51 27.35
C PRO A 17 37.53 -8.95 26.99
N VAL A 18 37.10 -9.90 27.82
CA VAL A 18 37.18 -11.33 27.51
C VAL A 18 36.28 -11.57 26.31
N CYS A 19 36.86 -11.64 25.11
CA CYS A 19 36.17 -12.10 23.92
C CYS A 19 35.82 -13.58 24.12
N PHE A 20 34.64 -13.87 24.66
CA PHE A 20 34.07 -15.21 24.56
C PHE A 20 33.76 -15.48 23.10
N SER A 21 34.60 -16.26 22.43
CA SER A 21 34.16 -16.95 21.22
C SER A 21 33.03 -17.90 21.62
N VAL A 22 31.92 -17.89 20.88
CA VAL A 22 30.90 -18.92 21.05
C VAL A 22 31.50 -20.20 20.49
N ILE A 23 32.12 -20.99 21.36
CA ILE A 23 32.62 -22.32 21.01
C ILE A 23 31.40 -23.24 20.96
N CYS A 24 30.99 -23.58 19.75
CA CYS A 24 29.92 -24.54 19.50
C CYS A 24 30.27 -25.88 20.15
N LYS A 25 29.54 -26.26 21.21
CA LYS A 25 29.84 -27.48 21.98
C LYS A 25 29.33 -28.79 21.34
N GLN A 26 28.55 -28.72 20.25
CA GLN A 26 27.87 -29.88 19.63
C GLN A 26 27.65 -29.66 18.13
N SER A 27 27.66 -30.69 17.29
CA SER A 27 27.35 -30.50 15.86
C SER A 27 25.87 -30.17 15.62
N TYR A 28 25.60 -29.27 14.67
CA TYR A 28 24.24 -29.02 14.17
C TYR A 28 23.74 -30.26 13.40
N ASP A 29 22.55 -30.75 13.76
CA ASP A 29 21.89 -31.89 13.13
C ASP A 29 20.70 -31.41 12.27
N PRO A 30 20.85 -31.36 10.92
CA PRO A 30 19.82 -30.89 10.00
C PRO A 30 18.51 -31.70 10.07
N SER A 31 18.57 -32.99 10.40
CA SER A 31 17.42 -33.89 10.35
C SER A 31 16.29 -33.47 11.29
N ARG A 32 16.63 -32.79 12.39
CA ARG A 32 15.69 -32.26 13.39
C ARG A 32 14.87 -31.06 12.89
N TYR A 33 15.27 -30.47 11.77
CA TYR A 33 14.69 -29.23 11.25
C TYR A 33 14.07 -29.40 9.86
N ILE A 34 13.81 -30.63 9.41
CA ILE A 34 13.01 -30.89 8.21
C ILE A 34 11.61 -30.27 8.39
N GLY A 35 11.15 -29.57 7.35
CA GLY A 35 9.91 -28.78 7.35
C GLY A 35 10.02 -27.42 8.05
N LYS A 36 11.23 -26.94 8.37
CA LYS A 36 11.48 -25.63 8.99
C LYS A 36 12.31 -24.75 8.05
N ALA A 37 11.99 -23.45 8.00
CA ALA A 37 12.68 -22.47 7.14
C ALA A 37 13.92 -21.85 7.78
N ARG A 38 14.08 -22.01 9.10
CA ARG A 38 15.11 -21.33 9.89
C ARG A 38 15.37 -22.02 11.22
N VAL A 39 16.50 -21.66 11.83
CA VAL A 39 16.85 -22.03 13.20
C VAL A 39 17.35 -20.80 13.98
N PRO A 40 16.86 -20.54 15.21
CA PRO A 40 15.85 -21.30 15.92
C PRO A 40 14.43 -21.04 15.35
N VAL A 41 13.55 -22.02 15.48
CA VAL A 41 12.21 -22.04 14.83
C VAL A 41 11.27 -20.97 15.41
N ASP A 42 11.48 -20.60 16.67
CA ASP A 42 10.71 -19.58 17.38
C ASP A 42 11.11 -18.15 17.00
N CYS A 43 12.20 -17.97 16.24
CA CYS A 43 12.58 -16.67 15.71
C CYS A 43 11.74 -16.30 14.48
N LYS A 44 10.57 -15.73 14.72
CA LYS A 44 9.63 -15.32 13.68
C LYS A 44 9.95 -13.90 13.20
N PRO A 45 9.80 -13.61 11.88
CA PRO A 45 9.80 -12.24 11.41
C PRO A 45 8.70 -11.44 12.12
N GLU A 46 8.94 -10.16 12.33
CA GLU A 46 7.87 -9.26 12.72
C GLU A 46 6.80 -9.25 11.62
N PRO A 47 5.51 -9.32 11.99
CA PRO A 47 4.43 -9.12 11.05
C PRO A 47 4.36 -7.63 10.72
N LEU A 48 5.34 -7.12 9.97
CA LEU A 48 5.40 -5.72 9.54
C LEU A 48 4.25 -5.33 8.61
N GLY A 49 3.40 -6.29 8.22
CA GLY A 49 2.11 -6.02 7.59
C GLY A 49 2.24 -5.14 6.38
N CYS A 50 2.89 -5.64 5.32
CA CYS A 50 3.08 -4.83 4.11
C CYS A 50 1.72 -4.33 3.66
N PRO A 51 1.57 -3.02 3.40
CA PRO A 51 0.46 -2.53 2.62
C PRO A 51 0.26 -3.45 1.43
N ARG A 52 -0.97 -3.92 1.26
CA ARG A 52 -1.36 -4.77 0.14
C ARG A 52 -1.38 -4.02 -1.19
N SER A 53 -1.23 -2.70 -1.13
CA SER A 53 -1.04 -1.82 -2.26
C SER A 53 -0.08 -0.70 -1.92
N TRP A 54 0.75 -0.34 -2.91
CA TRP A 54 1.64 0.81 -2.87
C TRP A 54 1.26 1.84 -3.93
N LYS A 55 0.05 1.75 -4.50
CA LYS A 55 -0.47 2.72 -5.47
C LYS A 55 -0.59 4.13 -4.92
N GLY A 56 -0.72 4.28 -3.59
CA GLY A 56 -0.63 5.59 -2.94
C GLY A 56 0.80 6.16 -2.91
N GLY A 57 1.82 5.36 -3.22
CA GLY A 57 3.22 5.75 -3.13
C GLY A 57 3.77 5.72 -1.71
N VAL A 58 4.94 6.33 -1.54
CA VAL A 58 5.56 6.58 -0.23
C VAL A 58 5.61 8.09 0.01
N PRO A 59 5.47 8.56 1.26
CA PRO A 59 5.66 9.97 1.57
C PRO A 59 7.07 10.42 1.20
N GLU A 60 7.22 11.63 0.66
CA GLU A 60 8.49 12.32 0.64
C GLU A 60 8.88 12.70 2.09
N ILE A 61 10.13 13.12 2.30
CA ILE A 61 10.57 13.56 3.62
C ILE A 61 10.35 15.06 3.77
N SER A 62 9.63 15.44 4.81
CA SER A 62 9.67 16.80 5.35
C SER A 62 11.00 17.05 6.04
N SER A 63 11.49 18.29 6.07
CA SER A 63 12.79 18.73 6.61
C SER A 63 13.23 18.27 8.02
N ASP A 64 12.39 17.52 8.76
CA ASP A 64 12.56 17.18 10.17
C ASP A 64 12.72 15.67 10.42
N SER A 65 13.17 14.88 9.43
CA SER A 65 13.59 13.50 9.67
C SER A 65 14.90 13.46 10.46
N SER A 66 15.01 12.57 11.45
CA SER A 66 16.22 12.39 12.25
C SER A 66 17.10 11.20 11.79
N ASN A 67 16.64 10.43 10.79
CA ASN A 67 17.35 9.25 10.31
C ASN A 67 17.78 9.41 8.84
N ALA A 68 19.09 9.58 8.63
CA ALA A 68 19.70 9.75 7.32
C ALA A 68 19.42 8.60 6.33
N PHE A 69 19.14 7.37 6.80
CA PHE A 69 18.77 6.27 5.91
C PHE A 69 17.32 6.42 5.42
N ASP A 70 16.41 6.77 6.31
CA ASP A 70 15.00 7.00 5.95
C ASP A 70 14.82 8.28 5.12
N GLU A 71 15.72 9.26 5.26
CA GLU A 71 15.81 10.43 4.37
C GLU A 71 16.14 10.09 2.91
N MET A 72 16.78 8.95 2.69
CA MET A 72 17.17 8.56 1.35
C MET A 72 16.15 7.63 0.68
N VAL A 73 15.52 6.75 1.46
CA VAL A 73 14.60 5.71 0.99
C VAL A 73 13.49 5.46 2.01
N ASP A 74 12.38 4.87 1.59
CA ASP A 74 11.34 4.45 2.51
C ASP A 74 11.72 3.13 3.20
N THR A 75 12.09 3.21 4.49
CA THR A 75 12.52 2.02 5.24
C THR A 75 11.41 1.03 5.48
N LYS A 76 10.15 1.49 5.60
CA LYS A 76 9.00 0.61 5.79
C LYS A 76 8.79 -0.28 4.57
N PHE A 77 8.86 0.28 3.37
CA PHE A 77 8.82 -0.45 2.10
C PHE A 77 9.89 -1.54 2.07
N LEU A 78 11.14 -1.16 2.33
CA LEU A 78 12.28 -2.08 2.26
C LEU A 78 12.18 -3.17 3.32
N HIS A 79 11.96 -2.82 4.59
CA HIS A 79 11.87 -3.78 5.68
C HIS A 79 10.73 -4.77 5.48
N CYS A 80 9.62 -4.31 4.90
CA CYS A 80 8.50 -5.20 4.69
C CYS A 80 8.78 -6.25 3.60
N HIS A 81 9.52 -5.88 2.55
CA HIS A 81 9.88 -6.78 1.47
C HIS A 81 11.12 -7.66 1.75
N GLU A 82 12.05 -7.18 2.57
CA GLU A 82 13.23 -7.95 3.01
C GLU A 82 12.88 -8.91 4.16
N GLY A 83 11.78 -8.65 4.87
CA GLY A 83 11.50 -9.22 6.18
C GLY A 83 12.32 -8.52 7.26
N PHE A 84 11.80 -8.48 8.49
CA PHE A 84 12.50 -7.89 9.63
C PHE A 84 12.36 -8.79 10.84
N THR A 85 13.41 -8.90 11.65
CA THR A 85 13.39 -9.70 12.87
C THR A 85 14.20 -9.05 13.98
N THR A 86 13.69 -9.15 15.20
CA THR A 86 14.36 -8.76 16.45
C THR A 86 15.14 -9.90 17.09
N CYS A 87 15.21 -11.05 16.42
CA CYS A 87 16.00 -12.20 16.85
C CYS A 87 16.93 -12.70 15.74
N GLY A 88 18.05 -13.29 16.14
CA GLY A 88 18.98 -13.96 15.24
C GLY A 88 18.45 -15.31 14.80
N TYR A 89 18.59 -15.61 13.51
CA TYR A 89 18.28 -16.92 12.94
C TYR A 89 19.27 -17.29 11.82
N VAL A 90 19.39 -18.56 11.51
CA VAL A 90 20.10 -19.06 10.32
C VAL A 90 19.06 -19.64 9.35
N PRO A 91 19.02 -19.18 8.09
CA PRO A 91 18.11 -19.71 7.08
C PRO A 91 18.53 -21.12 6.65
N ILE A 92 17.54 -22.02 6.51
CA ILE A 92 17.77 -23.44 6.18
C ILE A 92 16.80 -23.90 5.09
N ASN A 93 17.18 -24.95 4.36
CA ASN A 93 16.34 -25.57 3.34
C ASN A 93 15.26 -26.43 4.02
N GLU A 94 13.99 -26.14 3.75
CA GLU A 94 12.87 -26.83 4.40
C GLU A 94 12.82 -28.33 4.10
N THR A 95 13.33 -28.78 2.96
CA THR A 95 13.26 -30.18 2.54
C THR A 95 14.25 -31.06 3.30
N ASN A 96 15.42 -30.53 3.64
CA ASN A 96 16.52 -31.33 4.21
C ASN A 96 17.13 -30.75 5.51
N GLY A 97 16.64 -29.59 5.97
CA GLY A 97 17.10 -28.90 7.17
C GLY A 97 18.52 -28.33 7.11
N GLN A 98 19.21 -28.42 5.96
CA GLN A 98 20.58 -27.92 5.83
C GLN A 98 20.61 -26.39 5.75
N VAL A 99 21.66 -25.79 6.31
CA VAL A 99 21.88 -24.35 6.18
C VAL A 99 22.02 -23.96 4.72
N LEU A 100 21.31 -22.90 4.31
CA LEU A 100 21.33 -22.43 2.93
C LEU A 100 22.70 -21.83 2.60
N GLY A 101 23.37 -22.39 1.59
CA GLY A 101 24.66 -21.89 1.10
C GLY A 101 25.73 -21.73 2.19
N HIS A 102 26.19 -20.49 2.35
CA HIS A 102 27.19 -20.07 3.34
C HIS A 102 26.60 -19.18 4.44
N SER A 103 25.28 -19.25 4.67
CA SER A 103 24.61 -18.34 5.58
C SER A 103 25.14 -18.41 7.01
N GLY A 104 25.31 -17.25 7.61
CA GLY A 104 25.55 -17.08 9.05
C GLY A 104 24.27 -16.69 9.80
N VAL A 105 24.46 -16.20 11.04
CA VAL A 105 23.35 -15.64 11.83
C VAL A 105 22.85 -14.37 11.17
N THR A 106 21.55 -14.34 10.89
CA THR A 106 20.82 -13.27 10.21
C THR A 106 19.94 -12.51 11.19
N ILE A 107 19.96 -11.18 11.14
CA ILE A 107 19.17 -10.29 12.01
C ILE A 107 18.56 -9.11 11.22
N GLY A 108 17.63 -8.38 11.85
CA GLY A 108 17.07 -7.15 11.29
C GLY A 108 16.47 -7.39 9.91
N ALA A 109 16.75 -6.49 8.95
CA ALA A 109 16.35 -6.67 7.54
C ALA A 109 17.35 -7.49 6.71
N GLY A 110 17.60 -8.73 7.13
CA GLY A 110 18.40 -9.71 6.36
C GLY A 110 19.91 -9.52 6.44
N ILE A 111 20.44 -8.98 7.56
CA ILE A 111 21.88 -8.78 7.74
C ILE A 111 22.53 -10.10 8.16
N ASP A 112 23.35 -10.69 7.29
CA ASP A 112 24.13 -11.89 7.59
C ASP A 112 25.45 -11.54 8.33
N LEU A 113 25.47 -11.79 9.64
CA LEU A 113 26.62 -11.56 10.52
C LEU A 113 27.83 -12.44 10.17
N GLY A 114 27.62 -13.58 9.51
CA GLY A 114 28.69 -14.46 9.02
C GLY A 114 29.57 -13.82 7.95
N THR A 115 29.14 -12.69 7.39
CA THR A 115 29.92 -11.88 6.42
C THR A 115 30.45 -10.58 7.02
N LYS A 116 30.25 -10.36 8.33
CA LYS A 116 30.53 -9.09 9.01
C LYS A 116 31.59 -9.23 10.07
N THR A 117 32.11 -8.07 10.46
CA THR A 117 33.10 -7.88 11.51
C THR A 117 32.71 -6.66 12.35
N ARG A 118 33.42 -6.40 13.46
CA ARG A 118 33.22 -5.18 14.26
C ARG A 118 33.31 -3.90 13.42
N THR A 119 34.22 -3.85 12.45
CA THR A 119 34.42 -2.68 11.57
C THR A 119 33.30 -2.49 10.56
N SER A 120 32.41 -3.48 10.37
CA SER A 120 31.22 -3.31 9.54
C SER A 120 30.20 -2.36 10.17
N PHE A 121 30.19 -2.20 11.50
CA PHE A 121 29.18 -1.47 12.26
C PHE A 121 29.69 -0.15 12.85
N VAL A 122 30.57 0.56 12.13
CA VAL A 122 31.02 1.90 12.54
C VAL A 122 29.81 2.83 12.68
N GLY A 123 29.70 3.49 13.84
CA GLY A 123 28.58 4.38 14.18
C GLY A 123 27.45 3.73 14.98
N LEU A 124 27.49 2.41 15.19
CA LEU A 124 26.56 1.71 16.08
C LEU A 124 27.05 1.77 17.53
N LEU A 125 26.13 1.82 18.50
CA LEU A 125 26.46 1.79 19.93
C LEU A 125 27.27 0.53 20.26
N ASN A 126 28.34 0.70 21.06
CA ASN A 126 29.28 -0.38 21.36
C ASN A 126 28.60 -1.58 22.05
N ASP A 127 27.62 -1.33 22.92
CA ASP A 127 26.87 -2.39 23.61
C ASP A 127 26.10 -3.28 22.63
N ILE A 128 25.56 -2.71 21.56
CA ILE A 128 24.91 -3.46 20.49
C ILE A 128 25.96 -4.30 19.76
N VAL A 129 27.10 -3.70 19.37
CA VAL A 129 28.19 -4.42 18.69
C VAL A 129 28.72 -5.58 19.54
N GLN A 130 28.78 -5.44 20.87
CA GLN A 130 29.16 -6.52 21.78
C GLN A 130 28.18 -7.68 21.76
N LYS A 131 26.86 -7.42 21.66
CA LYS A 131 25.84 -8.48 21.48
C LYS A 131 26.01 -9.23 20.15
N LEU A 132 26.43 -8.54 19.09
CA LEU A 132 26.60 -9.12 17.75
C LEU A 132 27.92 -9.88 17.57
N ALA A 133 28.98 -9.42 18.25
CA ALA A 133 30.34 -9.89 18.09
C ALA A 133 30.54 -11.42 18.11
N PRO A 134 29.83 -12.19 18.96
CA PRO A 134 30.05 -13.64 19.02
C PRO A 134 29.63 -14.40 17.75
N TYR A 135 28.86 -13.78 16.85
CA TYR A 135 28.36 -14.43 15.63
C TYR A 135 29.09 -13.99 14.36
N PHE A 136 30.02 -13.03 14.47
CA PHE A 136 30.78 -12.55 13.31
C PHE A 136 31.63 -13.66 12.70
N GLY A 137 31.54 -13.82 11.37
CA GLY A 137 32.30 -14.82 10.62
C GLY A 137 31.79 -16.25 10.74
N LEU A 138 30.84 -16.55 11.63
CA LEU A 138 30.26 -17.89 11.75
C LEU A 138 29.34 -18.17 10.56
N GLN A 139 29.50 -19.33 9.92
CA GLN A 139 28.71 -19.75 8.76
C GLN A 139 28.26 -21.21 8.91
N LYS A 140 27.26 -21.60 8.12
CA LYS A 140 26.78 -22.99 8.03
C LYS A 140 26.41 -23.55 9.41
N GLY A 141 26.79 -24.81 9.68
CA GLY A 141 26.45 -25.51 10.91
C GLY A 141 26.98 -24.83 12.19
N GLU A 142 28.10 -24.10 12.10
CA GLU A 142 28.66 -23.37 13.25
C GLU A 142 27.75 -22.22 13.67
N ALA A 143 27.24 -21.45 12.70
CA ALA A 143 26.27 -20.38 12.96
C ALA A 143 24.96 -20.95 13.54
N ALA A 144 24.46 -22.05 12.96
CA ALA A 144 23.24 -22.70 13.41
C ALA A 144 23.38 -23.22 14.84
N CYS A 145 24.51 -23.84 15.17
CA CYS A 145 24.82 -24.28 16.53
C CYS A 145 24.93 -23.09 17.50
N ALA A 146 25.67 -22.05 17.12
CA ALA A 146 25.91 -20.88 17.97
C ALA A 146 24.60 -20.20 18.38
N ILE A 147 23.66 -20.02 17.44
CA ILE A 147 22.38 -19.35 17.71
C ILE A 147 21.41 -20.20 18.54
N ILE A 148 21.51 -21.54 18.48
CA ILE A 148 20.75 -22.44 19.36
C ILE A 148 21.28 -22.32 20.79
N GLN A 149 22.60 -22.36 20.96
CA GLN A 149 23.23 -22.35 22.29
C GLN A 149 23.15 -20.98 22.96
N ASN A 150 23.25 -19.91 22.17
CA ASN A 150 23.16 -18.54 22.63
C ASN A 150 22.17 -17.81 21.71
N PRO A 151 20.87 -17.74 22.07
CA PRO A 151 19.90 -17.01 21.27
C PRO A 151 20.19 -15.51 21.27
N LEU A 152 20.33 -14.92 20.09
CA LEU A 152 20.47 -13.47 19.92
C LEU A 152 19.09 -12.82 19.88
N ARG A 153 18.82 -11.91 20.81
CA ARG A 153 17.63 -11.06 20.85
C ARG A 153 18.04 -9.60 20.94
N LEU A 154 17.40 -8.78 20.14
CA LEU A 154 17.55 -7.34 20.07
C LEU A 154 16.20 -6.70 20.37
N SER A 155 16.19 -5.51 20.95
CA SER A 155 15.01 -4.65 20.88
C SER A 155 14.74 -4.23 19.43
N HIS A 156 13.52 -3.77 19.15
CA HIS A 156 13.17 -3.24 17.83
C HIS A 156 14.07 -2.08 17.41
N GLU A 157 14.42 -1.20 18.34
CA GLU A 157 15.31 -0.05 18.10
C GLU A 157 16.75 -0.49 17.82
N GLU A 158 17.27 -1.49 18.54
CA GLU A 158 18.60 -2.06 18.29
C GLU A 158 18.67 -2.74 16.92
N ALA A 159 17.67 -3.54 16.56
CA ALA A 159 17.59 -4.20 15.26
C ALA A 159 17.47 -3.19 14.11
N THR A 160 16.70 -2.12 14.31
CA THR A 160 16.52 -1.03 13.34
C THR A 160 17.81 -0.25 13.15
N SER A 161 18.46 0.17 14.24
CA SER A 161 19.73 0.90 14.20
C SER A 161 20.83 0.08 13.53
N THR A 162 20.92 -1.22 13.86
CA THR A 162 21.85 -2.16 13.23
C THR A 162 21.60 -2.29 11.73
N THR A 163 20.33 -2.39 11.33
CA THR A 163 19.91 -2.43 9.92
C THR A 163 20.32 -1.17 9.17
N ASN A 164 20.00 -0.01 9.73
CA ASN A 164 20.28 1.27 9.10
C ASN A 164 21.77 1.48 8.90
N VAL A 165 22.63 1.16 9.89
CA VAL A 165 24.10 1.30 9.78
C VAL A 165 24.70 0.45 8.66
N ILE A 166 24.19 -0.77 8.44
CA ILE A 166 24.70 -1.62 7.35
C ILE A 166 24.13 -1.18 6.00
N LYS A 167 22.81 -0.97 5.92
CA LYS A 167 22.14 -0.68 4.65
C LYS A 167 22.48 0.74 4.15
N ILE A 168 22.78 1.72 5.01
CA ILE A 168 23.25 3.06 4.60
C ILE A 168 24.60 2.99 3.87
N GLN A 169 25.49 2.08 4.27
CA GLN A 169 26.75 1.88 3.56
C GLN A 169 26.47 1.38 2.15
N THR A 170 25.63 0.34 2.01
CA THR A 170 25.20 -0.17 0.70
C THR A 170 24.54 0.92 -0.14
N LEU A 171 23.69 1.76 0.46
CA LEU A 171 23.01 2.85 -0.22
C LEU A 171 23.97 3.86 -0.86
N LYS A 172 25.07 4.20 -0.17
CA LYS A 172 26.13 5.07 -0.72
C LYS A 172 26.78 4.46 -1.97
N TRP A 173 26.95 3.13 -2.02
CA TRP A 173 27.43 2.44 -3.22
C TRP A 173 26.41 2.48 -4.35
N VAL A 174 25.13 2.28 -4.05
CA VAL A 174 24.04 2.38 -5.04
C VAL A 174 24.01 3.78 -5.65
N GLN A 175 24.04 4.81 -4.80
CA GLN A 175 24.09 6.21 -5.22
C GLN A 175 25.29 6.47 -6.13
N SER A 176 26.50 6.12 -5.67
CA SER A 176 27.71 6.33 -6.45
C SER A 176 27.65 5.62 -7.80
N ARG A 177 27.13 4.38 -7.83
CA ARG A 177 27.03 3.62 -9.06
C ARG A 177 26.00 4.21 -10.02
N TYR A 178 24.84 4.62 -9.50
CA TYR A 178 23.81 5.30 -10.28
C TYR A 178 24.36 6.60 -10.89
N ASP A 179 25.01 7.44 -10.08
CA ASP A 179 25.53 8.73 -10.52
C ASP A 179 26.69 8.60 -11.55
N GLN A 180 27.41 7.49 -11.54
CA GLN A 180 28.41 7.15 -12.57
C GLN A 180 27.76 6.68 -13.88
N ASP A 181 26.70 5.89 -13.79
CA ASP A 181 26.05 5.26 -14.95
C ASP A 181 24.96 6.14 -15.59
N LYS A 182 24.44 7.14 -14.86
CA LYS A 182 23.36 8.00 -15.35
C LYS A 182 23.81 8.79 -16.58
N LYS A 183 22.86 9.05 -17.49
CA LYS A 183 23.11 9.99 -18.59
C LYS A 183 23.25 11.43 -18.08
N ALA A 184 23.86 12.28 -18.92
CA ALA A 184 24.18 13.66 -18.57
C ALA A 184 22.93 14.48 -18.19
N ASP A 185 21.80 14.24 -18.85
CA ASP A 185 20.50 14.89 -18.65
C ASP A 185 19.67 14.30 -17.51
N ALA A 186 20.04 13.12 -16.99
CA ALA A 186 19.36 12.51 -15.87
C ALA A 186 19.73 13.20 -14.54
N LYS A 187 18.74 13.32 -13.64
CA LYS A 187 18.96 13.81 -12.26
C LYS A 187 19.92 12.88 -11.51
N LYS A 188 20.71 13.46 -10.59
CA LYS A 188 21.49 12.69 -9.61
C LYS A 188 20.56 11.85 -8.74
N PHE A 189 21.07 10.77 -8.16
CA PHE A 189 20.30 9.84 -7.35
C PHE A 189 19.57 10.56 -6.20
N ASP A 190 20.26 11.42 -5.46
CA ASP A 190 19.73 12.20 -4.33
C ASP A 190 18.58 13.15 -4.71
N SER A 191 18.52 13.53 -5.99
CA SER A 191 17.55 14.47 -6.55
C SER A 191 16.35 13.75 -7.18
N LEU A 192 16.32 12.41 -7.15
CA LEU A 192 15.18 11.62 -7.54
C LEU A 192 14.13 11.62 -6.41
N PRO A 193 12.82 11.57 -6.76
CA PRO A 193 11.77 11.30 -5.79
C PRO A 193 12.09 10.09 -4.90
N ARG A 194 11.71 10.15 -3.62
CA ARG A 194 12.03 9.10 -2.64
C ARG A 194 11.49 7.73 -3.06
N GLY A 195 10.30 7.68 -3.66
CA GLY A 195 9.74 6.42 -4.19
C GLY A 195 10.63 5.77 -5.25
N ILE A 196 11.21 6.56 -6.16
CA ILE A 196 12.13 6.06 -7.19
C ILE A 196 13.43 5.56 -6.57
N ARG A 197 14.03 6.34 -5.66
CA ARG A 197 15.24 5.92 -4.92
C ARG A 197 15.01 4.59 -4.21
N THR A 198 13.85 4.45 -3.55
CA THR A 198 13.44 3.24 -2.83
C THR A 198 13.32 2.04 -3.75
N ALA A 199 12.68 2.17 -4.92
CA ALA A 199 12.56 1.09 -5.89
C ALA A 199 13.93 0.61 -6.41
N ILE A 200 14.81 1.54 -6.79
CA ILE A 200 16.17 1.22 -7.26
C ILE A 200 16.93 0.44 -6.18
N VAL A 201 16.86 0.89 -4.93
CA VAL A 201 17.54 0.28 -3.79
C VAL A 201 16.95 -1.09 -3.45
N SER A 202 15.64 -1.25 -3.55
CA SER A 202 14.96 -2.53 -3.33
C SER A 202 15.39 -3.58 -4.35
N VAL A 203 15.47 -3.22 -5.63
CA VAL A 203 15.97 -4.13 -6.69
C VAL A 203 17.43 -4.50 -6.43
N TRP A 204 18.26 -3.51 -6.05
CA TRP A 204 19.66 -3.77 -5.70
C TRP A 204 19.81 -4.68 -4.49
N PHE A 205 18.99 -4.54 -3.46
CA PHE A 205 19.07 -5.43 -2.28
C PHE A 205 18.74 -6.89 -2.64
N GLN A 206 17.83 -7.11 -3.60
CA GLN A 206 17.51 -8.48 -4.02
C GLN A 206 18.59 -9.10 -4.92
N PHE A 207 19.17 -8.34 -5.85
CA PHE A 207 20.04 -8.91 -6.89
C PHE A 207 21.52 -8.53 -6.79
N GLY A 208 21.85 -7.46 -6.07
CA GLY A 208 23.18 -6.88 -6.00
C GLY A 208 23.53 -6.10 -7.26
N PHE A 209 24.63 -6.46 -7.93
CA PHE A 209 25.24 -5.65 -8.98
C PHE A 209 24.40 -5.58 -10.29
N PRO A 210 24.31 -4.40 -10.97
CA PRO A 210 23.39 -4.17 -12.10
C PRO A 210 23.45 -5.05 -13.35
N PRO A 211 24.59 -5.62 -13.77
CA PRO A 211 24.65 -6.53 -14.91
C PRO A 211 23.74 -7.77 -14.79
N LYS A 212 23.24 -8.09 -13.59
CA LYS A 212 22.22 -9.13 -13.38
C LYS A 212 20.81 -8.72 -13.81
N TYR A 213 20.55 -7.41 -13.95
CA TYR A 213 19.26 -6.83 -14.33
C TYR A 213 19.46 -5.62 -15.27
N PRO A 214 20.15 -5.82 -16.42
CA PRO A 214 20.69 -4.72 -17.23
C PRO A 214 19.61 -3.85 -17.87
N LYS A 215 18.42 -4.39 -18.16
CA LYS A 215 17.29 -3.64 -18.73
C LYS A 215 16.75 -2.61 -17.75
N PHE A 216 16.34 -3.05 -16.55
CA PHE A 216 15.83 -2.17 -15.52
C PHE A 216 16.84 -1.08 -15.17
N TRP A 217 18.10 -1.47 -14.90
CA TRP A 217 19.16 -0.51 -14.59
C TRP A 217 19.38 0.47 -15.73
N GLY A 218 19.43 -0.02 -16.96
CA GLY A 218 19.59 0.82 -18.15
C GLY A 218 18.42 1.80 -18.37
N HIS A 219 17.20 1.45 -17.98
CA HIS A 219 16.05 2.37 -18.08
C HIS A 219 16.12 3.48 -17.02
N VAL A 220 16.41 3.14 -15.76
CA VAL A 220 16.45 4.13 -14.67
C VAL A 220 17.62 5.12 -14.83
N THR A 221 18.78 4.69 -15.33
CA THR A 221 19.94 5.58 -15.57
C THR A 221 19.78 6.46 -16.82
N ARG A 222 18.84 6.13 -17.71
CA ARG A 222 18.51 6.90 -18.92
C ARG A 222 17.22 7.72 -18.78
N ASN A 223 16.67 7.83 -17.57
CA ASN A 223 15.42 8.58 -17.31
C ASN A 223 14.21 8.04 -18.10
N GLU A 224 14.20 6.74 -18.43
CA GLU A 224 13.14 6.06 -19.19
C GLU A 224 12.13 5.37 -18.24
N TRP A 225 11.44 6.15 -17.40
CA TRP A 225 10.68 5.61 -16.27
C TRP A 225 9.52 4.68 -16.65
N GLU A 226 8.78 4.98 -17.72
CA GLU A 226 7.71 4.11 -18.21
C GLU A 226 8.25 2.73 -18.62
N LYS A 227 9.44 2.70 -19.25
CA LYS A 227 10.11 1.44 -19.58
C LYS A 227 10.62 0.72 -18.34
N ALA A 228 11.11 1.45 -17.33
CA ALA A 228 11.52 0.86 -16.05
C ALA A 228 10.33 0.21 -15.31
N VAL A 229 9.18 0.88 -15.28
CA VAL A 229 7.93 0.34 -14.72
C VAL A 229 7.49 -0.91 -15.49
N ASN A 230 7.45 -0.84 -16.82
CA ASN A 230 7.08 -1.98 -17.65
C ASN A 230 8.04 -3.17 -17.48
N GLU A 231 9.35 -2.90 -17.35
CA GLU A 231 10.34 -3.92 -17.03
C GLU A 231 10.07 -4.54 -15.66
N LEU A 232 9.77 -3.76 -14.61
CA LEU A 232 9.44 -4.34 -13.30
C LEU A 232 8.17 -5.22 -13.35
N ARG A 233 7.13 -4.82 -14.06
CA ARG A 233 5.91 -5.62 -14.23
C ARG A 233 6.14 -6.92 -15.00
N ASN A 234 7.20 -6.97 -15.81
CA ASN A 234 7.58 -8.09 -16.67
C ASN A 234 9.02 -8.54 -16.42
N PHE A 235 9.50 -8.40 -15.17
CA PHE A 235 10.93 -8.44 -14.83
C PHE A 235 11.62 -9.76 -15.19
N TYR A 236 10.83 -10.79 -15.41
CA TYR A 236 11.28 -12.14 -15.51
C TYR A 236 10.75 -12.82 -16.77
N SER A 237 11.64 -13.48 -17.50
CA SER A 237 11.34 -14.09 -18.80
C SER A 237 10.47 -15.35 -18.72
N ASN A 238 10.56 -16.14 -17.63
CA ASN A 238 9.71 -17.32 -17.41
C ASN A 238 8.97 -17.22 -16.07
N PRO A 239 7.66 -16.91 -16.07
CA PRO A 239 6.87 -16.79 -14.85
C PRO A 239 6.72 -18.09 -14.05
N LYS A 240 6.94 -19.26 -14.68
CA LYS A 240 6.79 -20.57 -14.03
C LYS A 240 7.92 -20.90 -13.05
N ASP A 241 9.08 -20.26 -13.19
CA ASP A 241 10.25 -20.54 -12.37
C ASP A 241 10.26 -19.74 -11.05
N GLN A 242 9.14 -19.08 -10.70
CA GLN A 242 9.18 -17.95 -9.77
C GLN A 242 8.08 -17.95 -8.74
N ALA A 243 8.47 -17.60 -7.51
CA ALA A 243 7.54 -17.46 -6.42
C ALA A 243 6.65 -16.24 -6.64
N ARG A 244 5.34 -16.40 -6.40
CA ARG A 244 4.34 -15.31 -6.43
C ARG A 244 4.74 -14.09 -5.58
N GLY A 245 5.56 -14.29 -4.54
CA GLY A 245 6.10 -13.22 -3.69
C GLY A 245 7.00 -12.24 -4.46
N ASP A 246 7.83 -12.73 -5.36
CA ASP A 246 8.78 -11.91 -6.13
C ASP A 246 8.05 -10.99 -7.11
N LEU A 247 7.04 -11.52 -7.81
CA LEU A 247 6.22 -10.76 -8.74
C LEU A 247 5.44 -9.63 -8.04
N ARG A 248 4.98 -9.86 -6.81
CA ARG A 248 4.34 -8.83 -5.98
C ARG A 248 5.32 -7.75 -5.59
N ARG A 249 6.53 -8.09 -5.16
CA ARG A 249 7.58 -7.12 -4.84
C ARG A 249 7.94 -6.22 -6.04
N ARG A 250 8.17 -6.80 -7.21
CA ARG A 250 8.43 -6.02 -8.45
C ARG A 250 7.27 -5.10 -8.81
N SER A 251 6.05 -5.56 -8.59
CA SER A 251 4.85 -4.76 -8.81
C SER A 251 4.74 -3.58 -7.85
N HIS A 252 5.07 -3.77 -6.57
CA HIS A 252 5.09 -2.69 -5.58
C HIS A 252 6.18 -1.65 -5.87
N GLU A 253 7.35 -2.08 -6.37
CA GLU A 253 8.41 -1.17 -6.81
C GLU A 253 7.96 -0.34 -8.02
N ALA A 254 7.22 -0.95 -8.94
CA ALA A 254 6.60 -0.24 -10.05
C ALA A 254 5.55 0.76 -9.54
N ASP A 255 4.71 0.36 -8.57
CA ASP A 255 3.70 1.25 -7.97
C ASP A 255 4.33 2.51 -7.36
N ILE A 256 5.41 2.39 -6.58
CA ILE A 256 6.05 3.56 -5.95
C ILE A 256 6.80 4.45 -6.96
N ILE A 257 7.27 3.90 -8.09
CA ILE A 257 7.80 4.72 -9.20
C ILE A 257 6.66 5.47 -9.88
N GLU A 258 5.56 4.79 -10.23
CA GLU A 258 4.39 5.42 -10.84
C GLU A 258 3.80 6.50 -9.95
N ALA A 259 3.67 6.25 -8.65
CA ALA A 259 3.18 7.22 -7.68
C ALA A 259 4.09 8.44 -7.54
N ALA A 260 5.41 8.22 -7.51
CA ALA A 260 6.39 9.30 -7.43
C ALA A 260 6.47 10.16 -8.70
N LEU A 261 6.09 9.59 -9.85
CA LEU A 261 6.00 10.28 -11.14
C LEU A 261 4.57 10.73 -11.46
N SER A 262 3.62 10.48 -10.56
CA SER A 262 2.21 10.53 -10.87
C SER A 262 1.79 11.95 -11.25
N ASN A 263 1.46 12.09 -12.53
CA ASN A 263 0.59 13.12 -13.05
C ASN A 263 -0.79 12.50 -13.12
N CYS A 264 -1.58 12.58 -12.06
CA CYS A 264 -2.88 11.90 -12.04
C CYS A 264 -3.74 12.37 -13.21
N THR A 265 -4.04 11.45 -14.13
CA THR A 265 -4.89 11.67 -15.31
C THR A 265 -6.27 11.02 -15.17
N SER A 266 -6.53 10.36 -14.04
CA SER A 266 -7.87 9.88 -13.70
C SER A 266 -8.80 11.07 -13.47
N SER A 267 -10.05 10.90 -13.89
CA SER A 267 -11.16 11.82 -13.59
C SER A 267 -11.75 11.49 -12.23
N LEU A 268 -11.83 12.47 -11.32
CA LEU A 268 -12.44 12.31 -10.00
C LEU A 268 -13.04 13.63 -9.46
N ASP A 269 -13.94 13.53 -8.49
CA ASP A 269 -14.51 14.68 -7.77
C ASP A 269 -13.89 14.73 -6.36
N LEU A 270 -13.09 15.76 -6.06
CA LEU A 270 -12.37 15.88 -4.79
C LEU A 270 -12.71 17.19 -4.08
N VAL A 271 -13.13 17.08 -2.82
CA VAL A 271 -13.45 18.24 -1.98
C VAL A 271 -12.48 18.29 -0.81
N PHE A 272 -11.91 19.46 -0.56
CA PHE A 272 -11.15 19.73 0.64
C PHE A 272 -12.04 20.35 1.72
N LEU A 273 -11.92 19.85 2.95
CA LEU A 273 -12.53 20.42 4.15
C LEU A 273 -11.41 20.75 5.15
N LEU A 274 -11.04 22.03 5.22
CA LEU A 274 -9.92 22.49 6.04
C LEU A 274 -10.38 23.08 7.36
N ASP A 275 -9.72 22.69 8.44
CA ASP A 275 -9.87 23.30 9.75
C ASP A 275 -9.29 24.73 9.74
N GLU A 276 -10.11 25.72 10.07
CA GLU A 276 -9.73 27.12 10.26
C GLU A 276 -9.87 27.57 11.72
N SER A 277 -9.93 26.63 12.66
CA SER A 277 -10.09 26.91 14.09
C SER A 277 -8.90 27.66 14.70
N GLY A 278 -9.12 28.16 15.91
CA GLY A 278 -8.14 28.94 16.67
C GLY A 278 -6.83 28.20 16.94
N SER A 279 -6.86 26.87 17.11
CA SER A 279 -5.66 26.05 17.35
C SER A 279 -4.72 26.03 16.16
N VAL A 280 -5.28 26.02 14.94
CA VAL A 280 -4.50 26.05 13.71
C VAL A 280 -3.70 27.36 13.62
N GLY A 281 -4.38 28.49 13.79
CA GLY A 281 -3.80 29.82 13.63
C GLY A 281 -3.52 30.19 12.16
N ALA A 282 -3.40 31.49 11.89
CA ALA A 282 -3.31 32.02 10.52
C ALA A 282 -2.12 31.47 9.71
N ILE A 283 -0.96 31.26 10.35
CA ILE A 283 0.26 30.79 9.69
C ILE A 283 0.10 29.34 9.20
N ASN A 284 -0.41 28.44 10.04
CA ASN A 284 -0.60 27.04 9.64
C ASN A 284 -1.80 26.87 8.71
N PHE A 285 -2.83 27.71 8.87
CA PHE A 285 -3.94 27.74 7.92
C PHE A 285 -3.47 28.13 6.51
N GLN A 286 -2.52 29.08 6.40
CA GLN A 286 -1.92 29.40 5.11
C GLN A 286 -1.16 28.19 4.52
N LYS A 287 -0.42 27.43 5.33
CA LYS A 287 0.23 26.18 4.87
C LYS A 287 -0.79 25.13 4.39
N SER A 288 -1.97 25.09 5.00
CA SER A 288 -3.09 24.23 4.57
C SER A 288 -3.62 24.63 3.20
N LEU A 289 -3.77 25.94 2.93
CA LEU A 289 -4.15 26.46 1.62
C LEU A 289 -3.07 26.19 0.57
N ASP A 290 -1.79 26.34 0.92
CA ASP A 290 -0.67 26.03 0.02
C ASP A 290 -0.58 24.53 -0.30
N PHE A 291 -0.90 23.67 0.67
CA PHE A 291 -1.05 22.24 0.45
C PHE A 291 -2.15 21.94 -0.57
N VAL A 292 -3.35 22.51 -0.42
CA VAL A 292 -4.45 22.38 -1.40
C VAL A 292 -4.01 22.85 -2.78
N ARG A 293 -3.36 24.01 -2.87
CA ARG A 293 -2.85 24.56 -4.14
C ARG A 293 -1.86 23.62 -4.81
N ARG A 294 -0.97 22.98 -4.04
CA ARG A 294 0.02 22.01 -4.55
C ARG A 294 -0.60 20.69 -4.97
N VAL A 295 -1.59 20.17 -4.23
CA VAL A 295 -2.34 18.98 -4.66
C VAL A 295 -3.04 19.27 -5.99
N ILE A 296 -3.79 20.37 -6.11
CA ILE A 296 -4.43 20.73 -7.40
C ILE A 296 -3.39 20.93 -8.51
N GLY A 297 -2.28 21.61 -8.21
CA GLY A 297 -1.20 21.84 -9.17
C GLY A 297 -0.44 20.58 -9.64
N SER A 298 -0.58 19.46 -8.94
CA SER A 298 0.00 18.16 -9.35
C SER A 298 -0.82 17.44 -10.42
N PHE A 299 -2.05 17.90 -10.69
CA PHE A 299 -2.86 17.40 -11.79
C PHE A 299 -2.52 18.18 -13.07
N PRO A 300 -2.28 17.50 -14.21
CA PRO A 300 -2.03 18.17 -15.48
C PRO A 300 -3.16 19.11 -15.87
N GLU A 301 -2.82 20.23 -16.50
CA GLU A 301 -3.77 21.28 -16.90
C GLU A 301 -4.87 20.71 -17.82
N GLU A 302 -4.52 19.78 -18.71
CA GLU A 302 -5.47 19.07 -19.57
C GLU A 302 -6.45 18.19 -18.78
N ASN A 303 -6.06 17.67 -17.61
CA ASN A 303 -6.94 16.90 -16.75
C ASN A 303 -7.89 17.79 -15.94
N LEU A 304 -7.72 19.12 -15.91
CA LEU A 304 -8.66 20.03 -15.25
C LEU A 304 -9.79 20.49 -16.18
N ARG A 305 -9.66 20.23 -17.48
CA ARG A 305 -10.55 20.74 -18.53
C ARG A 305 -11.61 19.73 -18.95
N GLY A 306 -12.72 20.26 -19.45
CA GLY A 306 -13.80 19.47 -20.04
C GLY A 306 -14.64 18.70 -19.04
N GLU A 307 -15.67 18.02 -19.54
CA GLU A 307 -16.63 17.29 -18.70
C GLU A 307 -16.00 16.11 -17.95
N ASN A 308 -14.92 15.56 -18.52
CA ASN A 308 -14.17 14.44 -17.99
C ASN A 308 -12.95 14.85 -17.15
N GLY A 309 -12.74 16.14 -16.87
CA GLY A 309 -11.63 16.58 -16.01
C GLY A 309 -11.84 16.24 -14.52
N THR A 310 -10.77 16.30 -13.73
CA THR A 310 -10.84 16.31 -12.27
C THR A 310 -11.44 17.63 -11.77
N ARG A 311 -12.37 17.55 -10.82
CA ARG A 311 -13.06 18.72 -10.25
C ARG A 311 -12.71 18.87 -8.79
N PHE A 312 -12.46 20.11 -8.36
CA PHE A 312 -12.11 20.41 -6.98
C PHE A 312 -13.11 21.34 -6.30
N GLY A 313 -13.47 21.00 -5.07
CA GLY A 313 -14.20 21.87 -4.14
C GLY A 313 -13.33 22.23 -2.93
N LEU A 314 -13.57 23.39 -2.34
CA LEU A 314 -12.91 23.79 -1.10
C LEU A 314 -13.92 24.40 -0.13
N SER A 315 -13.95 23.85 1.06
CA SER A 315 -14.67 24.37 2.22
C SER A 315 -13.74 24.45 3.42
N THR A 316 -14.07 25.32 4.36
CA THR A 316 -13.39 25.43 5.65
C THR A 316 -14.40 25.27 6.78
N PHE A 317 -13.92 24.94 7.97
CA PHE A 317 -14.76 24.86 9.15
C PHE A 317 -14.03 25.33 10.41
N SER A 318 -14.79 25.94 11.31
CA SER A 318 -14.39 26.21 12.69
C SER A 318 -15.59 25.97 13.60
N SER A 319 -16.14 27.01 14.23
CA SER A 319 -17.47 27.00 14.85
C SER A 319 -18.59 26.89 13.80
N SER A 320 -18.30 27.28 12.56
CA SER A 320 -19.24 27.25 11.42
C SER A 320 -18.57 26.71 10.17
N TYR A 321 -19.38 26.19 9.24
CA TYR A 321 -18.95 25.75 7.92
C TYR A 321 -18.96 26.91 6.91
N SER A 322 -17.94 27.00 6.06
CA SER A 322 -17.83 28.04 5.03
C SER A 322 -17.34 27.48 3.70
N THR A 323 -18.15 27.64 2.66
CA THR A 323 -17.78 27.26 1.30
C THR A 323 -16.92 28.34 0.65
N LYS A 324 -15.80 27.93 0.04
CA LYS A 324 -14.91 28.85 -0.69
C LYS A 324 -15.09 28.74 -2.20
N PHE A 325 -15.23 27.51 -2.72
CA PHE A 325 -15.69 27.23 -4.08
C PHE A 325 -16.22 25.79 -4.19
N HIS A 326 -17.03 25.54 -5.21
CA HIS A 326 -17.64 24.26 -5.55
C HIS A 326 -16.95 23.60 -6.77
N LEU A 327 -17.30 22.33 -7.03
CA LEU A 327 -16.71 21.49 -8.07
C LEU A 327 -16.84 22.06 -9.50
N TYR A 328 -17.85 22.89 -9.78
CA TYR A 328 -18.07 23.48 -11.11
C TYR A 328 -17.34 24.82 -11.34
N ASN A 329 -16.72 25.42 -10.31
CA ASN A 329 -16.31 26.82 -10.39
C ASN A 329 -15.11 27.07 -11.30
N PHE A 330 -14.18 26.12 -11.43
CA PHE A 330 -12.93 26.30 -12.18
C PHE A 330 -12.54 25.06 -12.98
N THR A 331 -11.82 25.27 -14.08
CA THR A 331 -11.37 24.22 -15.02
C THR A 331 -9.89 24.38 -15.42
N ASN A 332 -9.15 25.22 -14.69
CA ASN A 332 -7.74 25.49 -14.95
C ASN A 332 -7.02 25.87 -13.65
N GLN A 333 -5.70 25.67 -13.62
CA GLN A 333 -4.89 25.90 -12.41
C GLN A 333 -4.93 27.36 -11.94
N LEU A 334 -4.96 28.33 -12.86
CA LEU A 334 -4.97 29.76 -12.52
C LEU A 334 -6.23 30.16 -11.73
N GLY A 335 -7.40 29.66 -12.15
CA GLY A 335 -8.68 29.90 -11.49
C GLY A 335 -8.68 29.37 -10.05
N TYR A 336 -8.27 28.11 -9.87
CA TYR A 336 -8.14 27.50 -8.54
C TYR A 336 -7.15 28.26 -7.65
N SER A 337 -5.93 28.52 -8.15
CA SER A 337 -4.88 29.22 -7.40
C SER A 337 -5.31 30.62 -6.97
N SER A 338 -6.01 31.36 -7.86
CA SER A 338 -6.53 32.69 -7.57
C SER A 338 -7.63 32.66 -6.50
N ALA A 339 -8.51 31.67 -6.54
CA ALA A 339 -9.57 31.51 -5.54
C ALA A 339 -9.01 31.16 -4.16
N ILE A 340 -8.04 30.25 -4.09
CA ILE A 340 -7.37 29.84 -2.85
C ILE A 340 -6.65 31.02 -2.20
N THR A 341 -5.93 31.82 -2.97
CA THR A 341 -5.19 33.00 -2.48
C THR A 341 -6.11 34.04 -1.80
N ARG A 342 -7.40 34.07 -2.15
CA ARG A 342 -8.37 35.00 -1.56
C ARG A 342 -9.01 34.50 -0.27
N VAL A 343 -8.82 33.23 0.10
CA VAL A 343 -9.39 32.66 1.32
C VAL A 343 -8.74 33.31 2.54
N ARG A 344 -9.56 33.76 3.49
CA ARG A 344 -9.12 34.44 4.72
C ARG A 344 -9.35 33.56 5.93
N TYR A 345 -8.38 33.55 6.84
CA TYR A 345 -8.49 32.91 8.15
C TYR A 345 -9.47 33.69 9.04
N SER A 346 -10.37 32.99 9.72
CA SER A 346 -11.35 33.60 10.63
C SER A 346 -11.31 33.05 12.05
N GLY A 347 -10.64 31.92 12.30
CA GLY A 347 -10.58 31.32 13.63
C GLY A 347 -11.93 30.76 14.09
N GLY A 348 -11.98 30.28 15.34
CA GLY A 348 -13.18 29.76 15.99
C GLY A 348 -12.92 28.46 16.75
N GLY A 349 -13.98 27.77 17.15
CA GLY A 349 -13.88 26.40 17.69
C GLY A 349 -13.67 25.36 16.60
N THR A 350 -13.80 24.09 16.94
CA THR A 350 -13.59 22.96 16.01
C THR A 350 -14.85 22.08 16.01
N LYS A 351 -15.72 22.25 15.01
CA LYS A 351 -17.00 21.53 14.85
C LYS A 351 -17.03 20.69 13.57
N LEU A 352 -16.17 19.68 13.52
CA LEU A 352 -16.01 18.77 12.38
C LEU A 352 -17.28 17.95 12.11
N GLY A 353 -18.01 17.50 13.13
CA GLY A 353 -19.24 16.73 12.96
C GLY A 353 -20.30 17.49 12.17
N SER A 354 -20.58 18.72 12.60
CA SER A 354 -21.44 19.65 11.87
C SER A 354 -20.94 19.94 10.46
N ALA A 355 -19.63 20.14 10.29
CA ALA A 355 -19.03 20.40 8.99
C ALA A 355 -19.16 19.22 8.01
N LEU A 356 -19.03 17.98 8.48
CA LEU A 356 -19.24 16.76 7.68
C LEU A 356 -20.69 16.65 7.18
N GLY A 357 -21.67 17.01 8.01
CA GLY A 357 -23.07 17.08 7.57
C GLY A 357 -23.29 18.16 6.50
N ARG A 358 -22.68 19.34 6.67
CA ARG A 358 -22.82 20.45 5.74
C ARG A 358 -22.16 20.20 4.40
N VAL A 359 -20.92 19.70 4.39
CA VAL A 359 -20.15 19.45 3.16
C VAL A 359 -20.85 18.44 2.25
N LEU A 360 -21.53 17.44 2.83
CA LEU A 360 -22.34 16.48 2.07
C LEU A 360 -23.46 17.18 1.30
N THR A 361 -24.23 18.02 1.98
CA THR A 361 -25.38 18.70 1.38
C THR A 361 -25.00 19.85 0.44
N ASP A 362 -23.82 20.43 0.63
CA ASP A 362 -23.37 21.60 -0.14
C ASP A 362 -22.43 21.24 -1.29
N GLN A 363 -21.34 20.51 -1.04
CA GLN A 363 -20.33 20.22 -2.06
C GLN A 363 -20.70 19.02 -2.92
N PHE A 364 -21.21 17.96 -2.31
CA PHE A 364 -21.54 16.71 -2.99
C PHE A 364 -22.97 16.72 -3.55
N SER A 365 -23.28 17.74 -4.36
CA SER A 365 -24.56 17.89 -5.07
C SER A 365 -24.33 18.08 -6.58
N GLU A 366 -25.17 17.46 -7.41
CA GLU A 366 -25.09 17.62 -8.88
C GLU A 366 -25.26 19.08 -9.30
N ARG A 367 -26.11 19.84 -8.60
CA ARG A 367 -26.28 21.29 -8.81
C ARG A 367 -25.01 22.09 -8.53
N ARG A 368 -24.06 21.50 -7.81
CA ARG A 368 -22.77 22.07 -7.43
C ARG A 368 -21.61 21.37 -8.11
N GLY A 369 -21.87 20.68 -9.23
CA GLY A 369 -20.85 20.14 -10.12
C GLY A 369 -20.40 18.72 -9.80
N LEU A 370 -21.00 18.04 -8.82
CA LEU A 370 -20.79 16.60 -8.62
C LEU A 370 -21.29 15.83 -9.85
N ARG A 371 -20.54 14.85 -10.33
CA ARG A 371 -20.97 14.04 -11.47
C ARG A 371 -21.89 12.89 -11.06
N PRO A 372 -22.81 12.45 -11.94
CA PRO A 372 -23.70 11.33 -11.69
C PRO A 372 -22.95 10.06 -11.27
N LYS A 373 -23.59 9.24 -10.44
CA LYS A 373 -23.01 8.00 -9.93
C LYS A 373 -22.60 7.03 -11.06
N ALA A 374 -23.42 6.99 -12.13
CA ALA A 374 -23.26 6.12 -13.29
C ALA A 374 -21.96 6.35 -14.10
N ASP A 375 -21.30 7.50 -13.94
CA ASP A 375 -20.02 7.81 -14.60
C ASP A 375 -18.85 7.00 -13.99
N GLY A 376 -19.05 6.43 -12.80
CA GLY A 376 -18.08 5.56 -12.15
C GLY A 376 -16.85 6.27 -11.60
N LEU A 377 -16.98 7.54 -11.24
CA LEU A 377 -15.86 8.38 -10.83
C LEU A 377 -15.69 8.41 -9.31
N PRO A 378 -14.47 8.27 -8.77
CA PRO A 378 -14.22 8.41 -7.34
C PRO A 378 -14.68 9.77 -6.82
N ARG A 379 -15.31 9.76 -5.64
CA ARG A 379 -15.78 10.93 -4.90
C ARG A 379 -15.05 10.97 -3.58
N ILE A 380 -14.23 12.00 -3.39
CA ILE A 380 -13.25 12.03 -2.31
C ILE A 380 -13.45 13.30 -1.48
N LEU A 381 -13.46 13.13 -0.16
CA LEU A 381 -13.38 14.21 0.81
C LEU A 381 -12.03 14.13 1.52
N VAL A 382 -11.20 15.16 1.40
CA VAL A 382 -9.96 15.29 2.17
C VAL A 382 -10.21 16.25 3.33
N VAL A 383 -10.22 15.71 4.54
CA VAL A 383 -10.35 16.48 5.79
C VAL A 383 -8.95 16.77 6.33
N LEU A 384 -8.65 18.02 6.67
CA LEU A 384 -7.41 18.42 7.32
C LEU A 384 -7.75 19.11 8.65
N THR A 385 -7.25 18.59 9.77
CA THR A 385 -7.53 19.14 11.12
C THR A 385 -6.32 18.98 12.07
N ASP A 386 -6.21 19.88 13.04
CA ASP A 386 -5.13 19.89 14.03
C ASP A 386 -5.55 19.54 15.46
N GLY A 387 -6.82 19.15 15.64
CA GLY A 387 -7.39 19.03 16.97
C GLY A 387 -8.58 18.10 17.06
N ARG A 388 -8.99 17.85 18.30
CA ARG A 388 -10.20 17.10 18.62
C ARG A 388 -11.44 17.96 18.34
N SER A 389 -12.41 17.40 17.62
CA SER A 389 -13.71 18.04 17.42
C SER A 389 -14.52 18.09 18.72
N GLY A 390 -15.20 19.22 18.94
CA GLY A 390 -16.08 19.44 20.09
C GLY A 390 -17.53 18.97 19.88
N ASP A 391 -17.79 18.11 18.90
CA ASP A 391 -19.09 17.52 18.55
C ASP A 391 -18.93 16.07 18.04
N ASP A 392 -20.04 15.34 17.85
CA ASP A 392 -20.02 13.97 17.34
C ASP A 392 -19.60 13.93 15.86
N VAL A 393 -18.53 13.19 15.56
CA VAL A 393 -18.01 13.02 14.19
C VAL A 393 -18.49 11.71 13.56
N SER A 394 -18.87 10.72 14.37
CA SER A 394 -19.09 9.35 13.92
C SER A 394 -20.35 9.22 13.05
N THR A 395 -21.48 9.75 13.53
CA THR A 395 -22.75 9.72 12.79
C THR A 395 -22.69 10.47 11.46
N PRO A 396 -22.25 11.75 11.40
CA PRO A 396 -22.18 12.46 10.13
C PRO A 396 -21.15 11.86 9.16
N ALA A 397 -20.01 11.37 9.65
CA ALA A 397 -19.05 10.69 8.78
C ALA A 397 -19.60 9.39 8.20
N LYS A 398 -20.35 8.60 8.98
CA LYS A 398 -21.06 7.43 8.47
C LYS A 398 -21.98 7.81 7.32
N THR A 399 -22.78 8.88 7.47
CA THR A 399 -23.67 9.36 6.40
C THR A 399 -22.91 9.77 5.14
N VAL A 400 -21.76 10.44 5.26
CA VAL A 400 -20.90 10.76 4.11
C VAL A 400 -20.42 9.47 3.41
N ARG A 401 -19.93 8.49 4.17
CA ARG A 401 -19.46 7.20 3.62
C ARG A 401 -20.59 6.35 3.02
N ASP A 402 -21.81 6.44 3.55
CA ASP A 402 -22.99 5.77 3.02
C ASP A 402 -23.47 6.43 1.70
N ASN A 403 -23.09 7.68 1.46
CA ASN A 403 -23.23 8.37 0.17
C ASN A 403 -22.07 8.09 -0.80
N GLU A 404 -21.31 7.00 -0.55
CA GLU A 404 -20.22 6.50 -1.40
C GLU A 404 -19.09 7.53 -1.62
N ILE A 405 -18.83 8.35 -0.61
CA ILE A 405 -17.71 9.29 -0.59
C ILE A 405 -16.61 8.69 0.28
N THR A 406 -15.41 8.54 -0.28
CA THR A 406 -14.22 8.14 0.49
C THR A 406 -13.68 9.35 1.23
N ILE A 407 -13.52 9.22 2.56
CA ILE A 407 -12.91 10.26 3.40
C ILE A 407 -11.44 9.92 3.63
N TYR A 408 -10.55 10.84 3.28
CA TYR A 408 -9.16 10.88 3.71
C TYR A 408 -9.03 11.88 4.86
N ALA A 409 -8.42 11.47 5.97
CA ALA A 409 -8.25 12.30 7.15
C ALA A 409 -6.76 12.60 7.37
N VAL A 410 -6.40 13.87 7.29
CA VAL A 410 -5.05 14.37 7.54
C VAL A 410 -5.04 15.07 8.90
N GLY A 411 -4.44 14.41 9.89
CA GLY A 411 -4.22 14.95 11.23
C GLY A 411 -2.86 15.60 11.32
N VAL A 412 -2.80 16.81 11.88
CA VAL A 412 -1.53 17.56 12.03
C VAL A 412 -1.31 18.00 13.47
N ALA A 413 -0.14 17.73 14.03
CA ALA A 413 0.25 18.06 15.40
C ALA A 413 -0.71 17.53 16.48
N GLY A 414 -1.71 18.31 16.90
CA GLY A 414 -2.57 18.07 18.06
C GLY A 414 -3.83 17.22 17.80
N TYR A 415 -3.88 16.47 16.71
CA TYR A 415 -5.05 15.71 16.28
C TYR A 415 -5.43 14.57 17.25
N ASP A 416 -6.70 14.17 17.23
CA ASP A 416 -7.20 12.99 17.95
C ASP A 416 -7.27 11.78 17.01
N LEU A 417 -6.33 10.83 17.16
CA LEU A 417 -6.21 9.68 16.25
C LEU A 417 -7.49 8.82 16.21
N GLU A 418 -8.19 8.66 17.33
CA GLU A 418 -9.42 7.86 17.36
C GLU A 418 -10.54 8.56 16.58
N GLN A 419 -10.70 9.87 16.71
CA GLN A 419 -11.66 10.63 15.89
C GLN A 419 -11.33 10.57 14.40
N LEU A 420 -10.05 10.63 14.01
CA LEU A 420 -9.67 10.47 12.60
C LEU A 420 -10.07 9.08 12.09
N LYS A 421 -9.84 8.02 12.88
CA LYS A 421 -10.24 6.66 12.54
C LYS A 421 -11.76 6.47 12.45
N GLU A 422 -12.54 7.22 13.23
CA GLU A 422 -14.01 7.20 13.18
C GLU A 422 -14.58 7.78 11.88
N ILE A 423 -13.88 8.75 11.27
CA ILE A 423 -14.38 9.41 10.06
C ILE A 423 -13.97 8.71 8.75
N VAL A 424 -12.85 8.01 8.73
CA VAL A 424 -12.37 7.32 7.52
C VAL A 424 -13.05 5.95 7.31
N PRO A 425 -13.03 5.38 6.09
CA PRO A 425 -13.51 4.02 5.86
C PRO A 425 -12.53 2.94 6.36
N SER A 426 -11.24 3.24 6.47
CA SER A 426 -10.22 2.35 7.06
C SER A 426 -8.96 3.14 7.41
N ASP A 427 -8.14 2.59 8.33
CA ASP A 427 -6.91 3.21 8.84
C ASP A 427 -5.91 3.64 7.74
N GLN A 428 -5.95 3.04 6.54
CA GLN A 428 -5.08 3.43 5.43
C GLN A 428 -5.37 4.83 4.87
N HIS A 429 -6.55 5.40 5.16
CA HIS A 429 -6.95 6.74 4.74
C HIS A 429 -6.63 7.81 5.80
N VAL A 430 -6.00 7.41 6.91
CA VAL A 430 -5.50 8.34 7.93
C VAL A 430 -4.05 8.66 7.64
N ILE A 431 -3.75 9.95 7.61
CA ILE A 431 -2.39 10.47 7.45
C ILE A 431 -2.12 11.37 8.65
N THR A 432 -1.06 11.06 9.38
CA THR A 432 -0.69 11.78 10.59
C THR A 432 0.63 12.49 10.41
N LEU A 433 0.68 13.77 10.75
CA LEU A 433 1.83 14.64 10.58
C LEU A 433 2.17 15.31 11.91
N ASP A 434 3.45 15.44 12.23
CA ASP A 434 3.86 16.14 13.47
C ASP A 434 3.72 17.67 13.35
N SER A 435 3.70 18.20 12.12
CA SER A 435 3.69 19.65 11.86
C SER A 435 3.15 19.97 10.47
N PHE A 436 2.53 21.15 10.33
CA PHE A 436 2.04 21.68 9.05
C PHE A 436 3.14 21.89 8.02
N SER A 437 4.39 22.07 8.45
CA SER A 437 5.53 22.15 7.53
C SER A 437 5.77 20.83 6.77
N LYS A 438 5.22 19.71 7.25
CA LYS A 438 5.37 18.40 6.63
C LYS A 438 4.34 18.09 5.54
N LEU A 439 3.30 18.91 5.37
CA LEU A 439 2.22 18.67 4.41
C LEU A 439 2.71 18.45 2.97
N ASP A 440 3.78 19.14 2.59
CA ASP A 440 4.33 19.09 1.23
C ASP A 440 4.85 17.72 0.85
N ALA A 441 5.36 16.99 1.84
CA ALA A 441 5.89 15.66 1.66
C ALA A 441 4.81 14.63 1.28
N PHE A 442 3.53 14.97 1.48
CA PHE A 442 2.39 14.09 1.29
C PHE A 442 1.54 14.45 0.06
N VAL A 443 1.94 15.48 -0.70
CA VAL A 443 1.22 15.89 -1.92
C VAL A 443 1.16 14.75 -2.92
N SER A 444 2.30 14.15 -3.29
CA SER A 444 2.34 13.03 -4.23
C SER A 444 1.54 11.83 -3.73
N MET A 445 1.60 11.57 -2.42
CA MET A 445 0.88 10.45 -1.81
C MET A 445 -0.63 10.64 -1.87
N ILE A 446 -1.15 11.82 -1.53
CA ILE A 446 -2.58 12.14 -1.63
C ILE A 446 -3.04 12.15 -3.08
N THR A 447 -2.28 12.79 -3.97
CA THR A 447 -2.61 12.83 -5.40
C THR A 447 -2.70 11.42 -5.98
N SER A 448 -1.73 10.55 -5.68
CA SER A 448 -1.70 9.20 -6.21
C SER A 448 -2.77 8.29 -5.57
N SER A 449 -2.95 8.38 -4.25
CA SER A 449 -4.01 7.64 -3.53
C SER A 449 -5.39 8.01 -4.06
N ALA A 450 -5.67 9.29 -4.24
CA ALA A 450 -6.90 9.76 -4.86
C ALA A 450 -7.05 9.26 -6.31
N CYS A 451 -5.96 9.24 -7.08
CA CYS A 451 -5.97 8.82 -8.48
C CYS A 451 -6.39 7.36 -8.70
N TYR A 452 -6.03 6.50 -7.75
CA TYR A 452 -6.28 5.07 -7.79
C TYR A 452 -7.37 4.65 -6.78
N GLU A 453 -8.05 5.60 -6.14
CA GLU A 453 -9.12 5.31 -5.18
C GLU A 453 -10.20 4.47 -5.84
N PRO A 454 -10.55 3.29 -5.29
CA PRO A 454 -11.68 2.53 -5.79
C PRO A 454 -12.98 3.34 -5.66
N ARG A 455 -13.75 3.42 -6.74
CA ARG A 455 -15.11 3.97 -6.70
C ARG A 455 -15.95 3.10 -5.77
N ALA A 456 -16.34 3.63 -4.60
CA ALA A 456 -17.34 3.01 -3.75
C ALA A 456 -18.67 2.89 -4.52
N SER A 457 -19.34 1.75 -4.51
CA SER A 457 -20.51 1.50 -5.35
C SER A 457 -21.63 0.78 -4.59
N GLY A 458 -22.88 1.12 -4.93
CA GLY A 458 -24.06 0.44 -4.41
C GLY A 458 -24.35 -0.88 -5.14
N SER A 459 -25.19 -1.72 -4.52
CA SER A 459 -25.76 -2.89 -5.19
C SER A 459 -26.78 -2.47 -6.25
N ASN A 460 -26.86 -3.21 -7.35
CA ASN A 460 -27.81 -2.97 -8.46
C ASN A 460 -27.65 -1.60 -9.15
N GLU A 461 -26.45 -1.02 -9.06
CA GLU A 461 -26.06 0.18 -9.80
C GLU A 461 -25.30 -0.25 -11.07
N THR A 462 -25.76 0.19 -12.25
CA THR A 462 -25.02 0.01 -13.50
C THR A 462 -24.10 1.20 -13.75
N ILE A 463 -22.80 0.93 -13.80
CA ILE A 463 -21.77 1.94 -14.07
C ILE A 463 -21.20 1.69 -15.46
N THR A 464 -21.12 2.73 -16.30
CA THR A 464 -20.55 2.62 -17.66
C THR A 464 -19.33 3.51 -17.80
N THR A 465 -18.17 2.94 -18.11
CA THR A 465 -16.92 3.71 -18.21
C THR A 465 -15.94 3.13 -19.23
N ASN A 466 -14.84 3.84 -19.46
CA ASN A 466 -13.77 3.44 -20.38
C ASN A 466 -12.48 3.13 -19.61
N VAL A 467 -11.66 2.24 -20.16
CA VAL A 467 -10.33 1.92 -19.64
C VAL A 467 -9.36 1.65 -20.79
N LYS A 468 -8.12 2.12 -20.66
CA LYS A 468 -7.03 1.86 -21.62
C LYS A 468 -6.26 0.60 -21.25
N LYS A 469 -5.56 0.00 -22.21
CA LYS A 469 -4.65 -1.13 -21.93
C LYS A 469 -3.60 -0.73 -20.90
N GLY A 470 -3.38 -1.60 -19.91
CA GLY A 470 -2.42 -1.35 -18.82
C GLY A 470 -2.91 -0.35 -17.76
N SER A 471 -4.07 0.27 -17.95
CA SER A 471 -4.76 1.08 -16.94
C SER A 471 -5.87 0.29 -16.27
N PHE A 472 -6.27 0.70 -15.07
CA PHE A 472 -7.31 0.02 -14.30
C PHE A 472 -8.41 0.99 -13.87
N LYS A 473 -9.64 0.50 -13.86
CA LYS A 473 -10.76 1.10 -13.12
C LYS A 473 -11.03 0.23 -11.90
N TYR A 474 -11.02 0.86 -10.73
CA TYR A 474 -11.20 0.19 -9.45
C TYR A 474 -12.58 0.52 -8.87
N PHE A 475 -13.24 -0.49 -8.32
CA PHE A 475 -14.55 -0.39 -7.68
C PHE A 475 -14.50 -1.07 -6.31
N SER A 476 -15.30 -0.59 -5.36
CA SER A 476 -15.44 -1.17 -4.03
C SER A 476 -16.91 -1.34 -3.69
N TYR A 477 -17.30 -2.57 -3.39
CA TYR A 477 -18.66 -2.93 -2.99
C TYR A 477 -18.64 -3.36 -1.53
N LYS A 478 -19.48 -2.74 -0.69
CA LYS A 478 -19.65 -3.15 0.71
C LYS A 478 -20.69 -4.26 0.77
N VAL A 479 -20.25 -5.46 1.15
CA VAL A 479 -21.06 -6.68 1.06
C VAL A 479 -21.23 -7.33 2.44
N ASN A 480 -22.42 -7.85 2.73
CA ASN A 480 -22.63 -8.69 3.90
C ASN A 480 -21.71 -9.93 3.82
N PRO A 481 -20.86 -10.21 4.81
CA PRO A 481 -19.94 -11.35 4.79
C PRO A 481 -20.64 -12.70 4.65
N GLU A 482 -21.93 -12.81 4.94
CA GLU A 482 -22.72 -14.04 4.74
C GLU A 482 -23.25 -14.21 3.31
N LYS A 483 -23.24 -13.14 2.49
CA LYS A 483 -23.72 -13.15 1.11
C LYS A 483 -22.58 -13.29 0.11
N ASN A 484 -22.90 -13.83 -1.07
CA ASN A 484 -22.02 -13.75 -2.23
C ASN A 484 -22.21 -12.40 -2.94
N LEU A 485 -21.19 -11.96 -3.68
CA LEU A 485 -21.30 -10.84 -4.62
C LEU A 485 -21.19 -11.39 -6.04
N GLU A 486 -22.26 -11.29 -6.81
CA GLU A 486 -22.25 -11.53 -8.26
C GLU A 486 -21.89 -10.22 -8.96
N VAL A 487 -20.82 -10.22 -9.76
CA VAL A 487 -20.37 -9.08 -10.55
C VAL A 487 -20.50 -9.43 -12.02
N SER A 488 -21.29 -8.67 -12.78
CA SER A 488 -21.39 -8.77 -14.24
C SER A 488 -20.63 -7.62 -14.88
N VAL A 489 -19.80 -7.92 -15.87
CA VAL A 489 -19.10 -6.95 -16.72
C VAL A 489 -19.42 -7.24 -18.18
N ASP A 490 -20.05 -6.25 -18.82
CA ASP A 490 -20.49 -6.31 -20.21
C ASP A 490 -19.57 -5.43 -21.06
N ASP A 491 -18.85 -6.04 -21.99
CA ASP A 491 -17.96 -5.33 -22.91
C ASP A 491 -18.80 -4.68 -24.04
N LEU A 492 -18.89 -3.36 -24.01
CA LEU A 492 -19.61 -2.57 -25.01
C LEU A 492 -18.73 -2.29 -26.24
N VAL A 493 -17.42 -2.08 -26.01
CA VAL A 493 -16.39 -1.89 -27.04
C VAL A 493 -15.10 -2.51 -26.53
N GLY A 494 -14.37 -3.24 -27.40
CA GLY A 494 -13.13 -3.91 -27.02
C GLY A 494 -13.37 -5.12 -26.11
N SER A 495 -12.36 -5.49 -25.33
CA SER A 495 -12.42 -6.61 -24.39
C SER A 495 -11.75 -6.23 -23.07
N THR A 496 -12.33 -6.67 -21.95
CA THR A 496 -11.79 -6.41 -20.60
C THR A 496 -11.20 -7.64 -19.90
N MET A 497 -10.38 -7.42 -18.88
CA MET A 497 -10.01 -8.42 -17.87
C MET A 497 -10.43 -7.93 -16.49
N VAL A 498 -10.93 -8.85 -15.66
CA VAL A 498 -11.51 -8.54 -14.36
C VAL A 498 -10.78 -9.32 -13.26
N TYR A 499 -10.40 -8.59 -12.21
CA TYR A 499 -9.78 -9.13 -10.99
C TYR A 499 -10.62 -8.70 -9.78
N ALA A 500 -10.67 -9.54 -8.76
CA ALA A 500 -11.32 -9.20 -7.52
C ALA A 500 -10.53 -9.63 -6.29
N SER A 501 -10.67 -8.87 -5.21
CA SER A 501 -10.04 -9.19 -3.93
C SER A 501 -10.83 -8.65 -2.74
N ARG A 502 -10.76 -9.39 -1.64
CA ARG A 502 -11.20 -8.97 -0.30
C ARG A 502 -10.06 -8.36 0.51
N THR A 503 -8.82 -8.50 0.05
CA THR A 503 -7.62 -8.20 0.85
C THR A 503 -6.76 -7.07 0.29
N THR A 504 -6.86 -6.77 -1.01
CA THR A 504 -6.19 -5.62 -1.63
C THR A 504 -7.20 -4.68 -2.31
N PRO A 505 -7.08 -3.36 -2.11
CA PRO A 505 -7.91 -2.37 -2.81
C PRO A 505 -7.59 -2.25 -4.30
N HIS A 506 -6.43 -2.73 -4.74
CA HIS A 506 -5.96 -2.61 -6.12
C HIS A 506 -5.62 -3.99 -6.71
N PRO A 507 -6.62 -4.89 -6.84
CA PRO A 507 -6.35 -6.23 -7.32
C PRO A 507 -5.88 -6.22 -8.78
N TYR A 508 -4.98 -7.13 -9.09
CA TYR A 508 -4.41 -7.27 -10.44
C TYR A 508 -3.91 -8.70 -10.65
N LYS A 509 -3.27 -8.95 -11.80
CA LYS A 509 -2.81 -10.27 -12.24
C LYS A 509 -2.05 -11.09 -11.18
N TYR A 510 -1.25 -10.46 -10.30
CA TYR A 510 -0.43 -11.20 -9.32
C TYR A 510 -0.91 -11.08 -7.87
N ASP A 511 -1.76 -10.10 -7.55
CA ASP A 511 -2.42 -9.96 -6.25
C ASP A 511 -3.94 -9.82 -6.43
N HIS A 512 -4.61 -10.96 -6.39
CA HIS A 512 -6.06 -11.08 -6.43
C HIS A 512 -6.46 -12.35 -5.68
N ASP A 513 -7.72 -12.39 -5.27
CA ASP A 513 -8.36 -13.58 -4.71
C ASP A 513 -9.18 -14.32 -5.78
N TYR A 514 -9.74 -13.58 -6.75
CA TYR A 514 -10.52 -14.10 -7.88
C TYR A 514 -10.13 -13.41 -9.19
N LYS A 515 -10.25 -14.11 -10.33
CA LYS A 515 -10.00 -13.57 -11.68
C LYS A 515 -11.02 -14.16 -12.66
N PHE A 516 -11.30 -13.42 -13.73
CA PHE A 516 -11.96 -13.99 -14.91
C PHE A 516 -10.93 -14.64 -15.84
N GLU A 517 -11.20 -15.84 -16.35
CA GLU A 517 -10.19 -16.63 -17.06
C GLU A 517 -10.07 -16.32 -18.56
N GLN A 518 -11.14 -15.91 -19.24
CA GLN A 518 -11.16 -15.70 -20.69
C GLN A 518 -11.58 -14.28 -21.08
N ALA A 519 -10.66 -13.44 -21.53
CA ALA A 519 -10.98 -12.06 -21.92
C ALA A 519 -12.10 -11.98 -23.00
N SER A 520 -12.12 -12.90 -23.96
CA SER A 520 -13.01 -12.86 -25.13
C SER A 520 -14.47 -13.26 -24.88
N GLN A 521 -14.82 -13.77 -23.70
CA GLN A 521 -16.20 -14.19 -23.41
C GLN A 521 -17.10 -12.96 -23.21
N LYS A 522 -18.28 -12.95 -23.85
CA LYS A 522 -19.32 -11.94 -23.61
C LYS A 522 -20.05 -12.22 -22.28
N ASP A 523 -20.47 -11.16 -21.61
CA ASP A 523 -21.24 -11.18 -20.35
C ASP A 523 -20.48 -11.90 -19.21
N LYS A 524 -19.44 -11.23 -18.72
CA LYS A 524 -18.49 -11.79 -17.74
C LYS A 524 -19.10 -11.74 -16.35
N VAL A 525 -19.41 -12.91 -15.80
CA VAL A 525 -19.95 -13.01 -14.44
C VAL A 525 -18.94 -13.67 -13.52
N ILE A 526 -18.63 -13.01 -12.41
CA ILE A 526 -17.81 -13.55 -11.32
C ILE A 526 -18.65 -13.59 -10.05
N VAL A 527 -18.66 -14.73 -9.37
CA VAL A 527 -19.31 -14.88 -8.06
C VAL A 527 -18.24 -14.94 -6.98
N ILE A 528 -18.19 -13.91 -6.14
CA ILE A 528 -17.25 -13.79 -5.05
C ILE A 528 -17.93 -14.28 -3.77
N ARG A 529 -17.47 -15.42 -3.25
CA ARG A 529 -18.11 -16.06 -2.10
C ARG A 529 -18.03 -15.22 -0.84
N GLY A 530 -19.08 -15.28 -0.02
CA GLY A 530 -19.11 -14.75 1.34
C GLY A 530 -17.97 -15.29 2.22
N ASN A 531 -17.59 -14.54 3.24
CA ASN A 531 -16.61 -14.93 4.26
C ASN A 531 -17.24 -14.84 5.66
N ALA A 532 -18.15 -15.78 5.97
CA ALA A 532 -18.89 -15.83 7.23
C ALA A 532 -17.99 -15.99 8.48
N SER A 533 -16.76 -16.52 8.31
CA SER A 533 -15.76 -16.68 9.38
C SER A 533 -15.03 -15.40 9.79
N SER A 534 -15.28 -14.27 9.12
CA SER A 534 -14.60 -13.00 9.41
C SER A 534 -15.09 -12.38 10.73
N PRO A 535 -14.22 -12.00 11.69
CA PRO A 535 -14.64 -11.46 12.99
C PRO A 535 -15.51 -10.21 12.84
N ARG A 536 -16.60 -10.11 13.62
CA ARG A 536 -17.37 -8.85 13.73
C ARG A 536 -16.46 -7.75 14.34
N PRO A 537 -16.35 -6.57 13.71
CA PRO A 537 -15.64 -5.44 14.29
C PRO A 537 -16.25 -5.10 15.66
N LYS A 538 -15.41 -4.99 16.69
CA LYS A 538 -15.80 -4.77 18.10
C LYS A 538 -16.58 -3.46 18.37
N ARG A 539 -16.76 -2.60 17.37
CA ARG A 539 -17.42 -1.27 17.49
C ARG A 539 -18.47 -0.97 16.41
N SER A 540 -18.96 -1.96 15.66
CA SER A 540 -20.03 -1.71 14.67
C SER A 540 -21.42 -1.81 15.31
N THR A 541 -22.11 -0.68 15.45
CA THR A 541 -23.58 -0.62 15.65
C THR A 541 -24.34 -0.66 14.32
N GLY A 542 -23.64 -0.85 13.19
CA GLY A 542 -24.22 -0.99 11.84
C GLY A 542 -24.05 -2.39 11.23
N ASN A 543 -24.71 -2.62 10.08
CA ASN A 543 -24.52 -3.82 9.27
C ASN A 543 -23.03 -4.08 9.06
N ASN A 544 -22.58 -5.29 9.42
CA ASN A 544 -21.18 -5.74 9.36
C ASN A 544 -20.71 -5.93 7.90
N LEU A 545 -20.82 -4.92 7.06
CA LEU A 545 -20.46 -4.99 5.65
C LEU A 545 -18.94 -4.94 5.48
N GLN A 546 -18.40 -5.77 4.61
CA GLN A 546 -16.97 -5.83 4.29
C GLN A 546 -16.74 -5.44 2.82
N PRO A 547 -15.68 -4.68 2.52
CA PRO A 547 -15.40 -4.28 1.16
C PRO A 547 -14.93 -5.48 0.32
N ILE A 548 -15.38 -5.51 -0.93
CA ILE A 548 -14.86 -6.34 -2.01
C ILE A 548 -14.43 -5.39 -3.12
N TYR A 549 -13.17 -5.49 -3.52
CA TYR A 549 -12.57 -4.64 -4.53
C TYR A 549 -12.55 -5.35 -5.87
N ILE A 550 -12.97 -4.65 -6.92
CA ILE A 550 -12.96 -5.12 -8.30
C ILE A 550 -12.06 -4.21 -9.11
N ALA A 551 -11.20 -4.78 -9.94
CA ALA A 551 -10.40 -4.05 -10.91
C ALA A 551 -10.72 -4.55 -12.32
N VAL A 552 -10.97 -3.60 -13.23
CA VAL A 552 -11.20 -3.86 -14.64
C VAL A 552 -10.11 -3.17 -15.46
N THR A 553 -9.43 -3.91 -16.33
CA THR A 553 -8.44 -3.39 -17.30
C THR A 553 -8.87 -3.77 -18.71
N SER A 554 -8.39 -3.02 -19.71
CA SER A 554 -8.56 -3.41 -21.12
C SER A 554 -7.56 -4.50 -21.52
N ASP A 555 -8.02 -5.49 -22.28
CA ASP A 555 -7.21 -6.49 -22.98
C ASP A 555 -6.82 -6.00 -24.39
N THR A 556 -7.71 -5.24 -25.02
CA THR A 556 -7.48 -4.44 -26.23
C THR A 556 -6.80 -3.10 -25.90
N ASP A 557 -6.47 -2.26 -26.89
CA ASP A 557 -5.85 -0.93 -26.66
C ASP A 557 -6.71 -0.02 -25.76
N SER A 558 -8.02 -0.11 -25.92
CA SER A 558 -9.00 0.44 -24.99
C SER A 558 -10.27 -0.41 -24.99
N ALA A 559 -11.05 -0.30 -23.93
CA ALA A 559 -12.35 -0.93 -23.80
C ALA A 559 -13.36 0.01 -23.14
N LYS A 560 -14.62 -0.08 -23.56
CA LYS A 560 -15.78 0.51 -22.89
C LYS A 560 -16.60 -0.63 -22.33
N PHE A 561 -16.97 -0.55 -21.06
CA PHE A 561 -17.70 -1.62 -20.38
C PHE A 561 -18.79 -1.05 -19.46
N ALA A 562 -19.80 -1.87 -19.21
CA ALA A 562 -20.76 -1.69 -18.13
C ALA A 562 -20.46 -2.70 -17.02
N ILE A 563 -20.53 -2.27 -15.76
CA ILE A 563 -20.40 -3.14 -14.59
C ILE A 563 -21.62 -2.99 -13.70
N VAL A 564 -22.12 -4.12 -13.20
CA VAL A 564 -23.16 -4.19 -12.17
C VAL A 564 -22.78 -5.26 -11.16
N ALA A 565 -23.03 -5.00 -9.87
CA ALA A 565 -22.81 -6.00 -8.83
C ALA A 565 -24.03 -6.12 -7.91
N ASN A 566 -24.36 -7.36 -7.55
CA ASN A 566 -25.52 -7.68 -6.73
C ASN A 566 -25.15 -8.67 -5.63
N GLU A 567 -25.61 -8.39 -4.40
CA GLU A 567 -25.58 -9.41 -3.36
C GLU A 567 -26.57 -10.52 -3.72
N CYS A 568 -26.17 -11.76 -3.44
CA CYS A 568 -27.04 -12.90 -3.58
C CYS A 568 -26.75 -13.98 -2.55
N ASP A 569 -27.76 -14.80 -2.32
CA ASP A 569 -27.63 -15.94 -1.41
C ASP A 569 -26.63 -16.96 -1.96
N PRO A 570 -25.75 -17.53 -1.10
CA PRO A 570 -24.79 -18.54 -1.52
C PRO A 570 -25.41 -19.78 -2.18
N SER A 571 -26.67 -20.08 -1.90
CA SER A 571 -27.42 -21.17 -2.54
C SER A 571 -27.96 -20.83 -3.94
N VAL A 572 -27.98 -19.55 -4.32
CA VAL A 572 -28.57 -19.04 -5.57
C VAL A 572 -27.48 -18.73 -6.59
N CYS A 573 -26.39 -18.09 -6.17
CA CYS A 573 -25.27 -17.74 -7.04
C CYS A 573 -24.15 -18.77 -6.92
N VAL A 574 -24.09 -19.69 -7.88
CA VAL A 574 -23.00 -20.68 -7.99
C VAL A 574 -22.08 -20.28 -9.15
N GLU A 575 -20.78 -20.28 -8.88
CA GLU A 575 -19.72 -20.04 -9.85
C GLU A 575 -19.87 -21.04 -11.02
N GLY A 576 -20.31 -20.56 -12.19
CA GLY A 576 -20.53 -21.39 -13.38
C GLY A 576 -21.96 -21.48 -13.93
N THR A 577 -22.98 -20.82 -13.36
CA THR A 577 -24.34 -20.79 -13.93
C THR A 577 -24.57 -19.56 -14.84
N ASN A 578 -23.79 -19.42 -15.92
CA ASN A 578 -24.12 -18.49 -17.00
C ASN A 578 -24.97 -19.17 -18.09
N GLU A 579 -26.13 -19.66 -17.67
CA GLU A 579 -27.30 -19.70 -18.55
C GLU A 579 -28.46 -19.03 -17.78
N ARG A 580 -28.56 -17.70 -17.88
CA ARG A 580 -29.86 -17.06 -17.68
C ARG A 580 -30.64 -17.25 -19.00
N PRO A 581 -31.82 -17.89 -18.99
CA PRO A 581 -32.65 -17.93 -20.18
C PRO A 581 -33.05 -16.50 -20.52
N VAL A 582 -32.77 -16.10 -21.76
CA VAL A 582 -33.34 -14.90 -22.36
C VAL A 582 -34.87 -15.05 -22.29
N HIS A 583 -35.53 -14.29 -21.41
CA HIS A 583 -36.96 -14.10 -21.51
C HIS A 583 -37.25 -13.31 -22.79
N ARG A 584 -37.38 -14.02 -23.92
CA ARG A 584 -38.20 -13.54 -25.03
C ARG A 584 -39.65 -13.61 -24.56
N SER A 585 -40.32 -12.47 -24.60
CA SER A 585 -41.77 -12.37 -24.52
C SER A 585 -42.39 -13.18 -25.66
N GLY A 586 -42.70 -14.45 -25.38
CA GLY A 586 -43.45 -15.32 -26.25
C GLY A 586 -44.69 -15.78 -25.52
N SER A 587 -45.84 -15.24 -25.91
CA SER A 587 -47.14 -15.71 -25.45
C SER A 587 -47.30 -17.20 -25.74
N SER A 588 -47.50 -18.02 -24.72
CA SER A 588 -48.03 -19.36 -24.89
C SER A 588 -48.83 -19.75 -23.66
N LYS A 589 -50.06 -20.17 -23.94
CA LYS A 589 -51.14 -20.46 -23.00
C LYS A 589 -50.84 -21.72 -22.16
N ASN A 590 -51.36 -21.69 -20.93
CA ASN A 590 -51.89 -22.77 -20.11
C ASN A 590 -51.61 -24.21 -20.58
N TYR A 591 -51.06 -25.04 -19.69
CA TYR A 591 -51.83 -26.14 -19.06
C TYR A 591 -51.13 -26.64 -17.79
N SER A 592 -51.97 -27.18 -16.92
CA SER A 592 -51.81 -27.41 -15.48
C SER A 592 -51.42 -28.85 -15.09
N LYS A 593 -51.05 -29.02 -13.81
CA LYS A 593 -51.11 -30.23 -12.94
C LYS A 593 -49.91 -31.19 -13.00
N PHE A 594 -49.04 -31.21 -11.96
CA PHE A 594 -49.07 -32.03 -10.72
C PHE A 594 -48.28 -33.37 -10.86
N PRO A 595 -47.84 -34.04 -9.76
CA PRO A 595 -46.46 -34.50 -9.56
C PRO A 595 -46.38 -36.04 -9.27
N TRP A 596 -45.24 -36.47 -8.71
CA TRP A 596 -44.91 -37.72 -7.96
C TRP A 596 -43.79 -38.55 -8.63
N VAL A 597 -42.56 -38.61 -8.06
CA VAL A 597 -42.00 -39.45 -6.96
C VAL A 597 -41.34 -40.75 -7.49
N PHE A 598 -40.20 -41.09 -6.85
CA PHE A 598 -39.36 -42.32 -6.87
C PHE A 598 -38.19 -42.31 -7.87
N LEU A 599 -36.91 -42.19 -7.48
CA LEU A 599 -36.04 -42.88 -6.50
C LEU A 599 -35.55 -44.25 -7.03
N LEU A 600 -34.26 -44.52 -6.78
CA LEU A 600 -33.41 -45.66 -7.19
C LEU A 600 -32.64 -45.35 -8.49
N GLY A 601 -31.33 -45.55 -8.60
CA GLY A 601 -30.37 -46.24 -7.76
C GLY A 601 -29.26 -46.74 -8.69
N SER A 602 -28.04 -46.25 -8.45
CA SER A 602 -26.74 -46.92 -8.60
C SER A 602 -26.50 -47.92 -9.75
N ILE A 603 -25.45 -47.70 -10.55
CA ILE A 603 -24.23 -48.54 -10.66
C ILE A 603 -23.55 -48.35 -12.02
N ALA A 604 -22.28 -47.94 -11.92
CA ALA A 604 -21.08 -48.30 -12.67
C ALA A 604 -21.13 -48.65 -14.16
N GLY A 605 -20.13 -48.10 -14.85
CA GLY A 605 -19.17 -48.96 -15.54
C GLY A 605 -19.03 -48.72 -17.04
N LEU A 606 -18.00 -47.94 -17.38
CA LEU A 606 -16.96 -48.33 -18.33
C LEU A 606 -17.41 -48.90 -19.69
N LEU A 607 -17.26 -48.08 -20.74
CA LEU A 607 -16.25 -48.22 -21.81
C LEU A 607 -16.74 -47.66 -23.15
N ASN A 608 -15.81 -46.97 -23.82
CA ASN A 608 -15.58 -46.94 -25.27
C ASN A 608 -16.76 -46.72 -26.22
N ASN A 609 -16.76 -45.59 -26.93
CA ASN A 609 -16.09 -45.45 -28.24
C ASN A 609 -16.66 -44.25 -29.00
N TYR A 610 -15.77 -43.50 -29.64
CA TYR A 610 -15.93 -42.87 -30.96
C TYR A 610 -17.35 -42.43 -31.38
N HIS A 611 -17.60 -41.13 -31.34
CA HIS A 611 -17.58 -40.29 -32.56
C HIS A 611 -17.59 -38.79 -32.23
#